data_AF-A0A1V4X2T2-F1
#
_entry.id   AF-A0A1V4X2T2-F1
#
_cell.length_a   1.000
_cell.length_b   1.000
_cell.length_c   1.000
_cell.angle_alpha   90.00
_cell.angle_beta   90.00
_cell.angle_gamma   90.00
#
_symmetry.space_group_name_H-M   'P 1'
#
loop_
_entity.id
_entity.type
_entity.pdbx_description
1 polymer ?
#
loop_
_entity_poly.entity_id
_entity_poly.type
_entity_poly.pdbx_seq_one_letter_code
_entity_poly.pdbx_strand_id
1 'polypeptide(L)'
;MLKKTALLKVFIPVVLAAHLFACAGAFVSPAARADFEAGLALFNQGKFAEALPYFEKAVAAEPDYYEAHLYLGRTYLSMKSFAKAVPSLRTAYRLSPQDFKGQIVDILIDALLGAAFSEVRTGNYEGSLSYLRELMSVEPKAKKVKEDISNVLVAVATSLLMKGDVRDAVKLFGEAVTENPNNAKAYLGLARALLKTGAIPDAVDAARKALSLDPSSSDAFNLMKEMVR
;
A
#
# COMPACT_ATOMS: atom_id res chain seq x y z
N MET A 1 7.00 -38.23 81.60
CA MET A 1 7.89 -39.08 80.79
C MET A 1 7.60 -38.82 79.32
N LEU A 2 8.64 -38.51 78.54
CA LEU A 2 8.60 -38.12 77.13
C LEU A 2 8.10 -39.25 76.21
N LYS A 3 7.36 -38.89 75.16
CA LYS A 3 7.61 -39.41 73.80
C LYS A 3 7.12 -38.42 72.75
N LYS A 4 8.09 -37.94 71.97
CA LYS A 4 7.95 -37.10 70.78
C LYS A 4 7.31 -37.92 69.66
N THR A 5 6.35 -37.35 68.95
CA THR A 5 5.98 -37.78 67.59
C THR A 5 6.05 -36.56 66.68
N ALA A 6 7.07 -36.58 65.83
CA ALA A 6 7.29 -35.61 64.77
C ALA A 6 6.32 -35.89 63.62
N LEU A 7 5.51 -34.91 63.25
CA LEU A 7 4.79 -34.89 61.98
C LEU A 7 5.40 -33.80 61.12
N LEU A 8 6.25 -34.27 60.20
CA LEU A 8 6.89 -33.52 59.12
C LEU A 8 5.78 -32.95 58.22
N LYS A 9 5.46 -31.67 58.36
CA LYS A 9 4.60 -30.97 57.39
C LYS A 9 5.43 -30.70 56.14
N VAL A 10 5.29 -31.58 55.15
CA VAL A 10 5.82 -31.39 53.80
C VAL A 10 5.12 -30.15 53.22
N PHE A 11 5.91 -29.10 53.05
CA PHE A 11 5.56 -27.87 52.37
C PHE A 11 5.55 -28.17 50.86
N ILE A 12 4.40 -28.48 50.28
CA ILE A 12 4.24 -28.59 48.82
C ILE A 12 4.03 -27.16 48.31
N PRO A 13 4.99 -26.56 47.58
CA PRO A 13 4.74 -25.25 47.00
C PRO A 13 3.76 -25.46 45.84
N VAL A 14 2.60 -24.81 45.92
CA VAL A 14 1.70 -24.60 44.79
C VAL A 14 2.38 -23.62 43.84
N VAL A 15 3.39 -24.12 43.11
CA VAL A 15 3.81 -23.54 41.83
C VAL A 15 2.99 -24.30 40.79
N LEU A 16 1.70 -23.95 40.74
CA LEU A 16 0.82 -24.41 39.68
C LEU A 16 1.23 -23.67 38.39
N ALA A 17 2.16 -24.29 37.68
CA ALA A 17 2.31 -24.28 36.23
C ALA A 17 1.76 -23.04 35.49
N ALA A 18 2.46 -21.91 35.60
CA ALA A 18 2.38 -20.81 34.63
C ALA A 18 3.45 -20.97 33.54
N HIS A 19 3.75 -22.20 33.12
CA HIS A 19 4.80 -22.52 32.15
C HIS A 19 4.25 -23.41 31.02
N LEU A 20 3.28 -22.89 30.27
CA LEU A 20 2.93 -23.37 28.92
C LEU A 20 2.54 -22.16 28.05
N PHE A 21 3.45 -21.21 27.89
CA PHE A 21 3.42 -20.21 26.80
C PHE A 21 4.71 -20.29 25.98
N ALA A 22 5.20 -21.51 25.77
CA ALA A 22 6.41 -21.79 25.01
C ALA A 22 6.14 -22.96 24.06
N CYS A 23 5.40 -22.66 23.00
CA CYS A 23 5.34 -23.31 21.68
C CYS A 23 4.03 -22.91 20.99
N ALA A 24 3.76 -21.61 20.85
CA ALA A 24 2.66 -21.14 20.02
C ALA A 24 3.09 -21.21 18.53
N GLY A 25 3.16 -22.43 17.99
CA GLY A 25 2.81 -22.58 16.59
C GLY A 25 1.37 -22.10 16.46
N ALA A 26 1.10 -21.15 15.57
CA ALA A 26 -0.20 -20.51 15.42
C ALA A 26 -1.31 -21.56 15.36
N PHE A 27 -2.02 -21.75 16.48
CA PHE A 27 -3.13 -22.68 16.54
C PHE A 27 -4.31 -21.99 15.87
N VAL A 28 -4.51 -22.29 14.59
CA VAL A 28 -5.69 -21.80 13.86
C VAL A 28 -6.87 -22.65 14.28
N SER A 29 -7.93 -22.03 14.79
CA SER A 29 -9.13 -22.75 15.17
C SER A 29 -9.74 -23.55 13.99
N PRO A 30 -10.33 -24.74 14.22
CA PRO A 30 -10.96 -25.51 13.16
C PRO A 30 -12.06 -24.74 12.40
N ALA A 31 -12.78 -23.86 13.11
CA ALA A 31 -13.79 -22.98 12.52
C ALA A 31 -13.15 -21.97 11.55
N ALA A 32 -12.11 -21.24 11.98
CA ALA A 32 -11.41 -20.29 11.12
C ALA A 32 -10.81 -20.97 9.88
N ARG A 33 -10.26 -22.18 10.05
CA ARG A 33 -9.75 -22.97 8.92
C ARG A 33 -10.86 -23.40 7.96
N ALA A 34 -12.00 -23.86 8.47
CA ALA A 34 -13.12 -24.27 7.63
C ALA A 34 -13.68 -23.09 6.81
N ASP A 35 -13.85 -21.93 7.44
CA ASP A 35 -14.25 -20.70 6.75
C ASP A 35 -13.20 -20.27 5.72
N PHE A 36 -11.90 -20.32 6.05
CA PHE A 36 -10.83 -20.02 5.11
C PHE A 36 -10.85 -20.92 3.86
N GLU A 37 -10.98 -22.24 4.03
CA GLU A 37 -11.02 -23.19 2.91
C GLU A 37 -12.26 -23.00 2.03
N ALA A 38 -13.42 -22.70 2.63
CA ALA A 38 -14.65 -22.37 1.89
C ALA A 38 -14.48 -21.08 1.07
N GLY A 39 -13.89 -20.04 1.68
CA GLY A 39 -13.55 -18.79 0.99
C GLY A 39 -12.56 -19.02 -0.15
N LEU A 40 -11.53 -19.85 0.07
CA LEU A 40 -10.52 -20.19 -0.92
C LEU A 40 -11.11 -20.92 -2.13
N ALA A 41 -12.04 -21.85 -1.91
CA ALA A 41 -12.74 -22.55 -2.98
C ALA A 41 -13.55 -21.59 -3.88
N LEU A 42 -14.22 -20.60 -3.30
CA LEU A 42 -14.96 -19.58 -4.03
C LEU A 42 -14.03 -18.58 -4.73
N PHE A 43 -12.94 -18.17 -4.06
CA PHE A 43 -11.92 -17.29 -4.62
C PHE A 43 -11.29 -17.89 -5.87
N ASN A 44 -10.94 -19.18 -5.85
CA ASN A 44 -10.36 -19.89 -6.99
C ASN A 44 -11.34 -20.05 -8.16
N GLN A 45 -12.65 -19.94 -7.91
CA GLN A 45 -13.69 -19.86 -8.95
C GLN A 45 -13.91 -18.43 -9.48
N GLY A 46 -13.18 -17.42 -8.96
CA GLY A 46 -13.38 -16.01 -9.29
C GLY A 46 -14.61 -15.38 -8.62
N LYS A 47 -15.27 -16.09 -7.71
CA LYS A 47 -16.49 -15.63 -7.01
C LYS A 47 -16.13 -14.78 -5.79
N PHE A 48 -15.45 -13.65 -6.02
CA PHE A 48 -14.87 -12.83 -4.94
C PHE A 48 -15.92 -12.29 -3.96
N ALA A 49 -17.08 -11.84 -4.45
CA ALA A 49 -18.15 -11.34 -3.59
C ALA A 49 -18.73 -12.43 -2.67
N GLU A 50 -18.79 -13.68 -3.14
CA GLU A 50 -19.26 -14.82 -2.35
C GLU A 50 -18.17 -15.32 -1.38
N ALA A 51 -16.89 -15.21 -1.76
CA ALA A 51 -15.75 -15.59 -0.92
C ALA A 51 -15.56 -14.65 0.28
N LEU A 52 -15.83 -13.36 0.09
CA LEU A 52 -15.62 -12.31 1.08
C LEU A 52 -16.14 -12.64 2.49
N PRO A 53 -17.42 -13.00 2.69
CA PRO A 53 -17.95 -13.28 4.04
C PRO A 53 -17.25 -14.45 4.73
N TYR A 54 -16.67 -15.40 4.00
CA TYR A 54 -15.93 -16.51 4.60
C TYR A 54 -14.56 -16.06 5.12
N PHE A 55 -13.84 -15.24 4.36
CA PHE A 55 -12.59 -14.67 4.85
C PHE A 55 -12.82 -13.71 6.03
N GLU A 56 -13.91 -12.94 6.03
CA GLU A 56 -14.32 -12.08 7.16
C GLU A 56 -14.59 -12.91 8.43
N LYS A 57 -15.27 -14.05 8.31
CA LYS A 57 -15.46 -14.99 9.43
C LYS A 57 -14.15 -15.59 9.91
N ALA A 58 -13.28 -16.00 8.99
CA ALA A 58 -11.99 -16.60 9.34
C ALA A 58 -11.11 -15.63 10.15
N VAL A 59 -11.01 -14.35 9.73
CA VAL A 59 -10.25 -13.34 10.49
C VAL A 59 -10.93 -12.93 11.80
N ALA A 60 -12.26 -13.01 11.89
CA ALA A 60 -12.99 -12.74 13.12
C ALA A 60 -12.81 -13.87 14.15
N ALA A 61 -12.78 -15.11 13.69
CA ALA A 61 -12.56 -16.28 14.53
C ALA A 61 -11.09 -16.43 14.95
N GLU A 62 -10.14 -16.07 14.10
CA GLU A 62 -8.71 -16.12 14.37
C GLU A 62 -7.99 -14.86 13.85
N PRO A 63 -7.86 -13.81 14.68
CA PRO A 63 -7.27 -12.54 14.26
C PRO A 63 -5.80 -12.61 13.83
N ASP A 64 -5.06 -13.64 14.26
CA ASP A 64 -3.65 -13.83 13.93
C ASP A 64 -3.42 -14.75 12.71
N TYR A 65 -4.50 -15.18 12.03
CA TYR A 65 -4.42 -16.04 10.83
C TYR A 65 -4.00 -15.24 9.59
N TYR A 66 -2.68 -15.12 9.36
CA TYR A 66 -2.15 -14.24 8.32
C TYR A 66 -2.61 -14.62 6.89
N GLU A 67 -2.82 -15.90 6.58
CA GLU A 67 -3.33 -16.35 5.29
C GLU A 67 -4.78 -15.88 5.07
N ALA A 68 -5.63 -15.91 6.10
CA ALA A 68 -6.99 -15.38 6.01
C ALA A 68 -6.98 -13.87 5.76
N HIS A 69 -6.11 -13.11 6.43
CA HIS A 69 -5.91 -11.69 6.15
C HIS A 69 -5.39 -11.43 4.73
N LEU A 70 -4.45 -12.24 4.26
CA LEU A 70 -3.92 -12.16 2.89
C LEU A 70 -5.04 -12.35 1.86
N TYR A 71 -5.84 -13.40 2.00
CA TYR A 71 -6.91 -13.69 1.06
C TYR A 71 -8.10 -12.74 1.18
N LEU A 72 -8.39 -12.21 2.37
CA LEU A 72 -9.34 -11.10 2.53
C LEU A 72 -8.88 -9.87 1.74
N GLY A 73 -7.61 -9.50 1.87
CA GLY A 73 -6.98 -8.42 1.11
C GLY A 73 -7.03 -8.65 -0.39
N ARG A 74 -6.65 -9.84 -0.87
CA ARG A 74 -6.72 -10.23 -2.29
C ARG A 74 -8.15 -10.21 -2.82
N THR A 75 -9.13 -10.60 -2.01
CA THR A 75 -10.55 -10.55 -2.38
C THR A 75 -11.00 -9.12 -2.61
N TYR A 76 -10.66 -8.20 -1.71
CA TYR A 76 -10.95 -6.77 -1.91
C TYR A 76 -10.22 -6.18 -3.14
N LEU A 77 -8.97 -6.58 -3.39
CA LEU A 77 -8.23 -6.19 -4.61
C LEU A 77 -8.95 -6.64 -5.88
N SER A 78 -9.38 -7.90 -5.95
CA SER A 78 -10.11 -8.44 -7.10
C SER A 78 -11.46 -7.72 -7.32
N MET A 79 -12.05 -7.17 -6.25
CA MET A 79 -13.24 -6.32 -6.30
C MET A 79 -12.92 -4.83 -6.52
N LYS A 80 -11.66 -4.46 -6.80
CA LYS A 80 -11.16 -3.07 -6.94
C LYS A 80 -11.44 -2.18 -5.73
N SER A 81 -11.68 -2.78 -4.57
CA SER A 81 -11.90 -2.11 -3.28
C SER A 81 -10.57 -1.87 -2.58
N PHE A 82 -9.66 -1.14 -3.24
CA PHE A 82 -8.25 -1.03 -2.85
C PHE A 82 -8.06 -0.53 -1.41
N ALA A 83 -8.76 0.53 -1.01
CA ALA A 83 -8.66 1.08 0.35
C ALA A 83 -9.08 0.07 1.44
N LYS A 84 -10.04 -0.83 1.13
CA LYS A 84 -10.46 -1.90 2.05
C LYS A 84 -9.46 -3.06 2.09
N ALA A 85 -8.68 -3.27 1.03
CA ALA A 85 -7.67 -4.32 0.98
C ALA A 85 -6.46 -4.01 1.88
N VAL A 86 -6.09 -2.72 1.98
CA VAL A 86 -4.87 -2.28 2.66
C VAL A 86 -4.77 -2.75 4.13
N PRO A 87 -5.80 -2.59 5.00
CA PRO A 87 -5.70 -3.03 6.41
C PRO A 87 -5.43 -4.53 6.57
N SER A 88 -6.11 -5.37 5.79
CA SER A 88 -5.92 -6.83 5.84
C SER A 88 -4.53 -7.21 5.33
N LEU A 89 -4.06 -6.60 4.24
CA LEU A 89 -2.71 -6.86 3.70
C LEU A 89 -1.60 -6.40 4.64
N ARG A 90 -1.75 -5.24 5.31
CA ARG A 90 -0.82 -4.79 6.36
C ARG A 90 -0.75 -5.80 7.51
N THR A 91 -1.91 -6.32 7.91
CA THR A 91 -2.00 -7.33 8.98
C THR A 91 -1.34 -8.64 8.56
N ALA A 92 -1.61 -9.11 7.34
CA ALA A 92 -0.96 -10.28 6.78
C ALA A 92 0.57 -10.12 6.71
N TYR A 93 1.07 -8.96 6.26
CA TYR A 93 2.50 -8.67 6.18
C TYR A 93 3.18 -8.65 7.56
N ARG A 94 2.49 -8.11 8.58
CA ARG A 94 2.99 -8.06 9.96
C ARG A 94 3.11 -9.44 10.58
N LEU A 95 2.10 -10.30 10.36
CA LEU A 95 1.97 -11.60 11.00
C LEU A 95 2.70 -12.73 10.26
N SER A 96 2.98 -12.55 8.96
CA SER A 96 3.54 -13.63 8.15
C SER A 96 4.99 -13.98 8.53
N PRO A 97 5.39 -15.26 8.33
CA PRO A 97 6.78 -15.66 8.38
C PRO A 97 7.63 -14.89 7.35
N GLN A 98 8.91 -14.70 7.65
CA GLN A 98 9.81 -13.87 6.82
C GLN A 98 9.86 -14.30 5.36
N ASP A 99 9.85 -15.60 5.08
CA ASP A 99 9.91 -16.14 3.71
C ASP A 99 8.68 -15.77 2.86
N PHE A 100 7.54 -15.45 3.49
CA PHE A 100 6.31 -15.05 2.80
C PHE A 100 6.18 -13.52 2.67
N LYS A 101 6.98 -12.73 3.39
CA LYS A 101 6.83 -11.27 3.39
C LYS A 101 7.03 -10.65 2.02
N GLY A 102 7.96 -11.16 1.21
CA GLY A 102 8.16 -10.69 -0.16
C GLY A 102 6.90 -10.83 -1.03
N GLN A 103 6.24 -11.99 -1.00
CA GLN A 103 5.01 -12.17 -1.78
C GLN A 103 3.88 -11.25 -1.30
N ILE A 104 3.76 -11.04 0.01
CA ILE A 104 2.70 -10.19 0.57
C ILE A 104 3.00 -8.71 0.30
N VAL A 105 4.27 -8.31 0.31
CA VAL A 105 4.66 -6.92 0.08
C VAL A 105 4.30 -6.45 -1.32
N ASP A 106 4.49 -7.30 -2.34
CA ASP A 106 4.08 -7.00 -3.72
C ASP A 106 2.58 -6.71 -3.81
N ILE A 107 1.77 -7.54 -3.14
CA ILE A 107 0.31 -7.40 -3.13
C ILE A 107 -0.12 -6.15 -2.34
N LEU A 108 0.57 -5.84 -1.24
CA LEU A 108 0.34 -4.62 -0.47
C LEU A 108 0.68 -3.37 -1.29
N ILE A 109 1.78 -3.39 -2.06
CA ILE A 109 2.16 -2.30 -2.97
C ILE A 109 1.04 -2.04 -3.99
N ASP A 110 0.52 -3.10 -4.63
CA ASP A 110 -0.58 -2.97 -5.59
C ASP A 110 -1.84 -2.38 -4.94
N ALA A 111 -2.15 -2.77 -3.70
CA ALA A 111 -3.28 -2.21 -2.95
C ALA A 111 -3.09 -0.74 -2.58
N LEU A 112 -1.89 -0.35 -2.12
CA LEU A 112 -1.55 1.02 -1.78
C LEU A 112 -1.62 1.93 -3.00
N LEU A 113 -1.10 1.48 -4.15
CA LEU A 113 -1.17 2.22 -5.41
C LEU A 113 -2.61 2.38 -5.89
N GLY A 114 -3.38 1.29 -5.90
CA GLY A 114 -4.79 1.33 -6.28
C GLY A 114 -5.61 2.26 -5.38
N ALA A 115 -5.32 2.25 -4.07
CA ALA A 115 -5.96 3.15 -3.11
C ALA A 115 -5.55 4.60 -3.37
N ALA A 116 -4.26 4.87 -3.59
CA ALA A 116 -3.75 6.21 -3.89
C ALA A 116 -4.42 6.80 -5.15
N PHE A 117 -4.52 6.05 -6.25
CA PHE A 117 -5.23 6.48 -7.45
C PHE A 117 -6.75 6.61 -7.25
N SER A 118 -7.34 5.81 -6.36
CA SER A 118 -8.75 5.97 -5.98
C SER A 118 -9.01 7.28 -5.27
N GLU A 119 -8.14 7.66 -4.33
CA GLU A 119 -8.25 8.92 -3.59
C GLU A 119 -8.02 10.14 -4.48
N VAL A 120 -7.16 10.05 -5.50
CA VAL A 120 -7.03 11.12 -6.52
C VAL A 120 -8.37 11.40 -7.20
N ARG A 121 -9.09 10.34 -7.59
CA ARG A 121 -10.38 10.44 -8.30
C ARG A 121 -11.49 11.02 -7.43
N THR A 122 -11.43 10.81 -6.11
CA THR A 122 -12.37 11.40 -5.14
C THR A 122 -11.95 12.80 -4.70
N GLY A 123 -10.78 13.29 -5.12
CA GLY A 123 -10.22 14.58 -4.75
C GLY A 123 -9.55 14.61 -3.37
N ASN A 124 -9.40 13.46 -2.71
CA ASN A 124 -8.73 13.33 -1.42
C ASN A 124 -7.21 13.19 -1.61
N TYR A 125 -6.56 14.29 -1.95
CA TYR A 125 -5.12 14.28 -2.26
C TYR A 125 -4.26 13.93 -1.04
N GLU A 126 -4.64 14.34 0.17
CA GLU A 126 -3.89 13.99 1.38
C GLU A 126 -3.94 12.49 1.66
N GLY A 127 -5.11 11.85 1.47
CA GLY A 127 -5.24 10.39 1.54
C GLY A 127 -4.34 9.69 0.52
N SER A 128 -4.31 10.20 -0.71
CA SER A 128 -3.41 9.67 -1.75
C SER A 128 -1.93 9.78 -1.36
N LEU A 129 -1.49 10.94 -0.91
CA LEU A 129 -0.12 11.19 -0.47
C LEU A 129 0.26 10.36 0.75
N SER A 130 -0.69 10.08 1.66
CA SER A 130 -0.45 9.19 2.80
C SER A 130 -0.10 7.76 2.35
N TYR A 131 -0.76 7.23 1.32
CA TYR A 131 -0.41 5.91 0.77
C TYR A 131 0.96 5.92 0.09
N LEU A 132 1.35 7.01 -0.58
CA LEU A 132 2.70 7.15 -1.14
C LEU A 132 3.80 7.16 -0.07
N ARG A 133 3.56 7.83 1.06
CA ARG A 133 4.48 7.81 2.22
C ARG A 133 4.71 6.40 2.74
N GLU A 134 3.65 5.59 2.77
CA GLU A 134 3.76 4.18 3.15
C GLU A 134 4.52 3.36 2.11
N LEU A 135 4.25 3.53 0.81
CA LEU A 135 5.01 2.84 -0.25
C LEU A 135 6.51 3.09 -0.13
N MET A 136 6.91 4.33 0.15
CA MET A 136 8.31 4.68 0.41
C MET A 136 8.88 4.00 1.65
N SER A 137 8.06 3.73 2.67
CA SER A 137 8.52 3.03 3.89
C SER A 137 8.72 1.53 3.67
N VAL A 138 7.96 0.93 2.76
CA VAL A 138 7.92 -0.51 2.52
C VAL A 138 9.04 -0.94 1.57
N GLU A 139 9.18 -0.29 0.42
CA GLU A 139 10.25 -0.56 -0.55
C GLU A 139 10.86 0.72 -1.17
N PRO A 140 11.65 1.49 -0.39
CA PRO A 140 12.14 2.83 -0.79
C PRO A 140 13.04 2.86 -2.04
N LYS A 141 13.60 1.72 -2.44
CA LYS A 141 14.67 1.65 -3.45
C LYS A 141 14.29 0.85 -4.70
N ALA A 142 13.13 0.22 -4.72
CA ALA A 142 12.68 -0.50 -5.92
C ALA A 142 12.40 0.52 -7.02
N LYS A 143 13.07 0.34 -8.18
CA LYS A 143 12.89 1.22 -9.34
C LYS A 143 11.41 1.33 -9.73
N LYS A 144 10.70 0.19 -9.74
CA LYS A 144 9.26 0.11 -10.02
C LYS A 144 8.45 1.00 -9.08
N VAL A 145 8.71 0.95 -7.77
CA VAL A 145 8.00 1.77 -6.77
C VAL A 145 8.22 3.26 -7.00
N LYS A 146 9.43 3.69 -7.37
CA LYS A 146 9.70 5.11 -7.73
C LYS A 146 8.96 5.55 -8.98
N GLU A 147 8.88 4.69 -9.99
CA GLU A 147 8.08 4.94 -11.20
C GLU A 147 6.59 5.09 -10.86
N ASP A 148 6.07 4.21 -10.01
CA ASP A 148 4.68 4.22 -9.56
C ASP A 148 4.35 5.46 -8.71
N ILE A 149 5.22 5.84 -7.76
CA ILE A 149 5.09 7.08 -6.98
C ILE A 149 5.04 8.29 -7.90
N SER A 150 5.97 8.39 -8.86
CA SER A 150 5.99 9.47 -9.85
C SER A 150 4.67 9.55 -10.63
N ASN A 151 4.10 8.41 -11.03
CA ASN A 151 2.82 8.37 -11.75
C ASN A 151 1.63 8.86 -10.90
N VAL A 152 1.59 8.52 -9.61
CA VAL A 152 0.54 9.03 -8.71
C VAL A 152 0.72 10.53 -8.46
N LEU A 153 1.95 11.00 -8.22
CA LEU A 153 2.25 12.43 -8.05
C LEU A 153 1.81 13.23 -9.28
N VAL A 154 2.08 12.73 -10.49
CA VAL A 154 1.58 13.33 -11.75
C VAL A 154 0.06 13.44 -11.76
N ALA A 155 -0.65 12.41 -11.29
CA ALA A 155 -2.12 12.41 -11.27
C ALA A 155 -2.68 13.43 -10.26
N VAL A 156 -2.09 13.52 -9.06
CA VAL A 156 -2.45 14.54 -8.06
C VAL A 156 -2.16 15.94 -8.60
N ALA A 157 -0.94 16.17 -9.09
CA ALA A 157 -0.48 17.46 -9.61
C ALA A 157 -1.34 17.94 -10.80
N THR A 158 -1.71 17.04 -11.71
CA THR A 158 -2.61 17.35 -12.82
C THR A 158 -3.99 17.78 -12.31
N SER A 159 -4.52 17.10 -11.29
CA SER A 159 -5.82 17.44 -10.71
C SER A 159 -5.80 18.82 -10.02
N LEU A 160 -4.73 19.14 -9.30
CA LEU A 160 -4.50 20.47 -8.70
C LEU A 160 -4.37 21.55 -9.77
N LEU A 161 -3.61 21.28 -10.84
CA LEU A 161 -3.45 22.20 -11.95
C LEU A 161 -4.79 22.55 -12.61
N MET A 162 -5.67 21.55 -12.79
CA MET A 162 -7.01 21.75 -13.34
C MET A 162 -7.92 22.58 -12.41
N LYS A 163 -7.73 22.48 -11.09
CA LYS A 163 -8.45 23.29 -10.09
C LYS A 163 -7.93 24.73 -9.97
N GLY A 164 -6.76 25.02 -10.55
CA GLY A 164 -6.11 26.32 -10.45
C GLY A 164 -5.12 26.43 -9.28
N ASP A 165 -4.88 25.33 -8.56
CA ASP A 165 -3.90 25.24 -7.47
C ASP A 165 -2.48 25.08 -8.05
N VAL A 166 -2.06 26.06 -8.87
CA VAL A 166 -0.89 25.95 -9.75
C VAL A 166 0.41 25.77 -8.94
N ARG A 167 0.54 26.44 -7.79
CA ARG A 167 1.76 26.36 -6.96
C ARG A 167 1.99 24.96 -6.41
N ASP A 168 0.93 24.32 -5.90
CA ASP A 168 1.02 22.95 -5.38
C ASP A 168 1.23 21.95 -6.51
N ALA A 169 0.62 22.19 -7.68
CA ALA A 169 0.89 21.39 -8.87
C ALA A 169 2.37 21.43 -9.29
N VAL A 170 2.99 22.63 -9.35
CA VAL A 170 4.43 22.77 -9.65
C VAL A 170 5.27 21.97 -8.67
N LYS A 171 4.98 22.08 -7.37
CA LYS A 171 5.70 21.34 -6.32
C LYS A 171 5.62 19.82 -6.55
N LEU A 172 4.42 19.28 -6.72
CA LEU A 172 4.22 17.84 -6.89
C LEU A 172 4.78 17.30 -8.23
N PHE A 173 4.73 18.09 -9.31
CA PHE A 173 5.42 17.73 -10.54
C PHE A 173 6.95 17.71 -10.37
N GLY A 174 7.50 18.65 -9.59
CA GLY A 174 8.91 18.66 -9.20
C GLY A 174 9.32 17.42 -8.40
N GLU A 175 8.50 17.01 -7.45
CA GLU A 175 8.68 15.74 -6.73
C GLU A 175 8.60 14.55 -7.69
N ALA A 176 7.63 14.53 -8.62
CA ALA A 176 7.48 13.44 -9.58
C ALA A 176 8.69 13.23 -10.49
N VAL A 177 9.33 14.31 -10.97
CA VAL A 177 10.56 14.22 -11.79
C VAL A 177 11.79 13.85 -10.95
N THR A 178 11.77 14.14 -9.64
CA THR A 178 12.83 13.72 -8.70
C THR A 178 12.76 12.21 -8.46
N GLU A 179 11.55 11.67 -8.27
CA GLU A 179 11.34 10.23 -8.08
C GLU A 179 11.63 9.43 -9.35
N ASN A 180 11.17 9.92 -10.51
CA ASN A 180 11.46 9.30 -11.80
C ASN A 180 11.94 10.35 -12.84
N PRO A 181 13.27 10.51 -12.97
CA PRO A 181 13.86 11.42 -13.95
C PRO A 181 13.61 11.08 -15.42
N ASN A 182 12.99 9.92 -15.71
CA ASN A 182 12.63 9.49 -17.07
C ASN A 182 11.12 9.59 -17.34
N ASN A 183 10.34 10.23 -16.44
CA ASN A 183 8.91 10.39 -16.65
C ASN A 183 8.59 11.59 -17.55
N ALA A 184 8.43 11.36 -18.86
CA ALA A 184 8.09 12.40 -19.83
C ALA A 184 6.80 13.17 -19.48
N LYS A 185 5.79 12.48 -18.93
CA LYS A 185 4.51 13.09 -18.53
C LYS A 185 4.68 14.04 -17.33
N ALA A 186 5.57 13.70 -16.39
CA ALA A 186 5.88 14.57 -15.26
C ALA A 186 6.53 15.87 -15.73
N TYR A 187 7.52 15.80 -16.63
CA TYR A 187 8.14 16.99 -17.22
C TYR A 187 7.16 17.83 -18.05
N LEU A 188 6.27 17.20 -18.82
CA LEU A 188 5.24 17.90 -19.56
C LEU A 188 4.25 18.63 -18.62
N GLY A 189 3.82 17.97 -17.55
CA GLY A 189 2.98 18.58 -16.53
C GLY A 189 3.66 19.74 -15.80
N LEU A 190 4.94 19.56 -15.44
CA LEU A 190 5.77 20.60 -14.85
C LEU A 190 5.88 21.83 -15.75
N ALA A 191 6.17 21.61 -17.04
CA ALA A 191 6.26 22.70 -18.02
C ALA A 191 4.94 23.48 -18.13
N ARG A 192 3.79 22.79 -18.16
CA ARG A 192 2.47 23.45 -18.18
C ARG A 192 2.20 24.26 -16.92
N ALA A 193 2.58 23.72 -15.76
CA ALA A 193 2.38 24.39 -14.48
C ALA A 193 3.28 25.64 -14.35
N LEU A 194 4.56 25.54 -14.76
CA LEU A 194 5.52 26.65 -14.75
C LEU A 194 5.14 27.76 -15.74
N LEU A 195 4.61 27.40 -16.91
CA LEU A 195 4.07 28.36 -17.87
C LEU A 195 2.95 29.20 -17.25
N LYS A 196 2.03 28.56 -16.51
CA LYS A 196 0.94 29.26 -15.80
C LYS A 196 1.43 30.17 -14.68
N THR A 197 2.60 29.91 -14.09
CA THR A 197 3.22 30.81 -13.10
C THR A 197 4.07 31.91 -13.73
N GLY A 198 4.25 31.91 -15.05
CA GLY A 198 5.11 32.85 -15.77
C GLY A 198 6.61 32.54 -15.67
N ALA A 199 6.98 31.37 -15.15
CA ALA A 199 8.38 30.91 -15.06
C ALA A 199 8.81 30.33 -16.41
N ILE A 200 8.82 31.16 -17.45
CA ILE A 200 9.02 30.75 -18.85
C ILE A 200 10.36 30.00 -19.06
N PRO A 201 11.51 30.45 -18.52
CA PRO A 201 12.77 29.73 -18.71
C PRO A 201 12.71 28.29 -18.20
N ASP A 202 12.21 28.09 -16.98
CA ASP A 202 12.09 26.76 -16.37
C ASP A 202 11.08 25.88 -17.13
N ALA A 203 10.00 26.50 -17.63
CA ALA A 203 8.98 25.82 -18.42
C ALA A 203 9.54 25.30 -19.76
N VAL A 204 10.40 26.09 -20.42
CA VAL A 204 11.12 25.70 -21.64
C VAL A 204 12.05 24.51 -21.39
N ASP A 205 12.80 24.54 -20.29
CA ASP A 205 13.71 23.45 -19.92
C ASP A 205 12.97 22.15 -19.62
N ALA A 206 11.87 22.23 -18.88
CA ALA A 206 10.99 21.09 -18.62
C ALA A 206 10.38 20.53 -19.93
N ALA A 207 9.88 21.39 -20.82
CA ALA A 207 9.31 20.97 -22.11
C ALA A 207 10.36 20.31 -23.01
N ARG A 208 11.59 20.84 -23.05
CA ARG A 208 12.72 20.24 -23.76
C ARG A 208 13.05 18.86 -23.21
N LYS A 209 13.07 18.71 -21.89
CA LYS A 209 13.32 17.42 -21.26
C LYS A 209 12.22 16.42 -21.59
N ALA A 210 10.94 16.84 -21.56
CA ALA A 210 9.82 16.01 -21.99
C ALA A 210 9.98 15.54 -23.45
N LEU A 211 10.33 16.42 -24.39
CA LEU A 211 10.59 16.07 -25.79
C LEU A 211 11.81 15.14 -25.96
N SER A 212 12.83 15.27 -25.13
CA SER A 212 13.99 14.37 -25.18
C SER A 212 13.64 12.94 -24.75
N LEU A 213 12.67 12.80 -23.84
CA LEU A 213 12.19 11.52 -23.34
C LEU A 213 11.10 10.91 -24.24
N ASP A 214 10.26 11.76 -24.84
CA ASP A 214 9.25 11.39 -25.82
C ASP A 214 9.24 12.39 -27.00
N PRO A 215 10.04 12.13 -28.05
CA PRO A 215 10.11 12.98 -29.23
C PRO A 215 8.81 13.06 -30.04
N SER A 216 7.87 12.14 -29.80
CA SER A 216 6.57 12.10 -30.49
C SER A 216 5.50 12.93 -29.80
N SER A 217 5.80 13.52 -28.63
CA SER A 217 4.86 14.29 -27.83
C SER A 217 4.45 15.59 -28.53
N SER A 218 3.29 15.55 -29.20
CA SER A 218 2.67 16.73 -29.82
C SER A 218 2.36 17.81 -28.79
N ASP A 219 1.98 17.40 -27.58
CA ASP A 219 1.70 18.29 -26.46
C ASP A 219 2.93 19.11 -26.04
N ALA A 220 4.08 18.44 -25.86
CA ALA A 220 5.32 19.12 -25.48
C ALA A 220 5.82 20.04 -26.60
N PHE A 221 5.67 19.63 -27.86
CA PHE A 221 6.05 20.44 -29.01
C PHE A 221 5.18 21.71 -29.14
N ASN A 222 3.87 21.60 -28.96
CA ASN A 222 2.96 22.74 -28.98
C ASN A 222 3.23 23.72 -27.84
N LEU A 223 3.49 23.19 -26.64
CA LEU A 223 3.83 24.01 -25.48
C LEU A 223 5.13 24.79 -25.71
N MET A 224 6.15 24.16 -26.31
CA MET A 224 7.40 24.85 -26.65
C MET A 224 7.18 25.99 -27.66
N LYS A 225 6.31 25.79 -28.65
CA LYS A 225 5.97 26.84 -29.62
C LYS A 225 5.24 28.02 -28.98
N GLU A 226 4.39 27.77 -27.99
CA GLU A 226 3.67 28.81 -27.25
C GLU A 226 4.65 29.73 -26.50
N MET A 227 5.71 29.18 -25.91
CA MET A 227 6.68 29.93 -25.10
C MET A 227 7.68 30.77 -25.91
N VAL A 228 7.80 30.55 -27.21
CA VAL A 228 8.76 31.25 -28.10
C VAL A 228 8.06 32.32 -28.96
N ARG A 229 6.73 32.46 -28.83
CA ARG A 229 5.95 33.52 -29.47
C ARG A 229 5.92 34.77 -28.61
#